data_AF-A0A3E5E119-F1
#
_entry.id   AF-A0A3E5E119-F1
#
_cell.length_a   1.000
_cell.length_b   1.000
_cell.length_c   1.000
_cell.angle_alpha   90.00
_cell.angle_beta   90.00
_cell.angle_gamma   90.00
#
_symmetry.space_group_name_H-M   'P 1'
#
loop_
_entity.id
_entity.type
_entity.pdbx_description
1 polymer ?
#
loop_
_entity_poly.entity_id
_entity_poly.type
_entity_poly.pdbx_seq_one_letter_code
_entity_poly.pdbx_strand_id
1 'polypeptide(L)'
;MQIIKPDVCIFVGLRNDKGMNILDEKGVKYFIQTLDEKINNSYPKKGELQFANGYKLPFYMIHHTSLGYSPQLWYDFLNKEIPEVVSFLDK
;
A
#
# COMPACT_ATOMS: atom_id res chain seq x y z
N MET A 1 12.89 20.67 -1.56
CA MET A 1 11.78 19.70 -1.40
C MET A 1 12.36 18.47 -0.72
N GLN A 2 12.00 18.21 0.53
CA GLN A 2 12.49 17.04 1.26
C GLN A 2 11.67 15.83 0.83
N ILE A 3 12.33 14.87 0.18
CA ILE A 3 11.69 13.62 -0.25
C ILE A 3 11.73 12.67 0.95
N ILE A 4 10.56 12.30 1.46
CA ILE A 4 10.44 11.25 2.46
C ILE A 4 10.82 9.91 1.83
N LYS A 5 11.63 9.10 2.54
CA LYS A 5 12.06 7.76 2.12
C LYS A 5 11.56 6.73 3.16
N PRO A 6 10.24 6.47 3.21
CA PRO A 6 9.69 5.52 4.18
C PRO A 6 10.08 4.08 3.84
N ASP A 7 10.17 3.18 4.82
CA ASP A 7 10.45 1.77 4.52
C ASP A 7 9.26 1.08 3.81
N VAL A 8 8.03 1.52 4.09
CA VAL A 8 6.78 1.01 3.52
C VAL A 8 5.79 2.15 3.29
N CYS A 9 4.96 2.06 2.24
CA CYS A 9 3.82 2.96 2.02
C CYS A 9 2.48 2.21 2.12
N ILE A 10 1.52 2.76 2.87
CA ILE A 10 0.16 2.23 2.93
C ILE A 10 -0.79 3.21 2.24
N PHE A 11 -1.37 2.79 1.12
CA PHE A 11 -2.41 3.52 0.42
C PHE A 11 -3.79 3.16 1.00
N VAL A 12 -4.43 4.16 1.61
CA VAL A 12 -5.81 4.03 2.10
C VAL A 12 -6.75 4.27 0.93
N GLY A 13 -7.16 3.20 0.25
CA GLY A 13 -8.02 3.24 -0.93
C GLY A 13 -7.53 2.36 -2.07
N LEU A 14 -8.35 1.39 -2.47
CA LEU A 14 -8.01 0.41 -3.52
C LEU A 14 -8.11 0.94 -4.94
N ARG A 15 -8.70 2.13 -5.14
CA ARG A 15 -8.85 2.80 -6.44
C ARG A 15 -7.63 3.65 -6.81
N ASN A 16 -6.64 3.74 -5.93
CA ASN A 16 -5.43 4.52 -6.16
C ASN A 16 -4.57 3.95 -7.30
N ASP A 17 -4.72 2.65 -7.60
CA ASP A 17 -4.12 2.00 -8.76
C ASP A 17 -4.46 2.71 -10.09
N LYS A 18 -5.68 3.22 -10.23
CA LYS A 18 -6.13 3.95 -11.43
C LYS A 18 -5.40 5.27 -11.66
N GLY A 19 -4.80 5.84 -10.61
CA GLY A 19 -4.06 7.11 -10.68
C GLY A 19 -2.55 6.94 -10.72
N MET A 20 -2.03 5.70 -10.71
CA MET A 20 -0.58 5.48 -10.64
C MET A 20 0.16 5.79 -11.95
N ASN A 21 -0.56 5.91 -13.07
CA ASN A 21 0.01 6.33 -14.36
C ASN A 21 0.71 7.71 -14.29
N ILE A 22 0.32 8.58 -13.35
CA ILE A 22 1.03 9.86 -13.12
C ILE A 22 2.50 9.67 -12.69
N LEU A 23 2.85 8.48 -12.19
CA LEU A 23 4.20 8.13 -11.80
C LEU A 23 5.12 7.85 -13.01
N ASP A 24 4.54 7.48 -14.14
CA ASP A 24 5.28 7.27 -15.40
C ASP A 24 5.93 8.59 -15.84
N GLU A 25 5.21 9.71 -15.72
CA GLU A 25 5.71 11.07 -15.98
C GLU A 25 6.84 11.47 -15.03
N LYS A 26 6.92 10.83 -13.86
CA LYS A 26 7.96 11.06 -12.84
C LYS A 26 9.12 10.07 -12.94
N GLY A 27 9.13 9.21 -13.96
CA GLY A 27 10.17 8.19 -14.15
C GLY A 27 10.19 7.14 -13.05
N VAL A 28 9.06 6.90 -12.38
CA VAL A 28 8.92 5.89 -11.33
C VAL A 28 8.24 4.67 -11.94
N LYS A 29 8.95 3.54 -11.94
CA LYS A 29 8.41 2.26 -12.39
C LYS A 29 7.63 1.61 -11.24
N TYR A 30 6.61 0.82 -11.55
CA TYR A 30 5.85 0.12 -10.53
C TYR A 30 5.26 -1.18 -11.06
N PHE A 31 4.94 -2.08 -10.13
CA PHE A 31 4.04 -3.21 -10.38
C PHE A 31 2.97 -3.23 -9.30
N ILE A 32 1.79 -3.74 -9.66
CA ILE A 32 0.67 -3.90 -8.73
C ILE A 32 0.15 -5.33 -8.88
N GLN A 33 0.02 -6.02 -7.76
CA GLN A 33 -0.61 -7.32 -7.65
C GLN A 33 -1.88 -7.19 -6.82
N THR A 34 -3.00 -7.66 -7.37
CA THR A 34 -4.22 -7.89 -6.58
C THR A 34 -4.11 -9.24 -5.90
N LEU A 35 -4.38 -9.30 -4.59
CA LEU A 35 -4.33 -10.54 -3.83
C LEU A 35 -5.66 -11.30 -3.94
N ASP A 36 -5.59 -12.63 -3.91
CA ASP A 36 -6.79 -13.49 -4.00
C ASP A 36 -7.61 -13.48 -2.70
N GLU A 37 -6.97 -13.14 -1.57
CA GLU A 37 -7.62 -13.04 -0.27
C GLU A 37 -8.58 -11.85 -0.23
N LYS A 38 -9.88 -12.11 -0.05
CA LYS A 38 -10.91 -11.07 0.05
C LYS A 38 -11.11 -10.63 1.50
N ILE A 39 -10.99 -9.33 1.74
CA ILE A 39 -11.18 -8.70 3.06
C ILE A 39 -12.38 -7.75 2.98
N ASN A 40 -13.44 -8.07 3.71
CA ASN A 40 -14.68 -7.29 3.77
C ASN A 40 -15.14 -6.76 2.40
N ASN A 41 -15.39 -7.67 1.47
CA ASN A 41 -15.80 -7.38 0.08
C ASN A 41 -14.79 -6.63 -0.80
N SER A 42 -13.53 -6.54 -0.37
CA SER A 42 -12.47 -5.87 -1.10
C SER A 42 -11.25 -6.78 -1.26
N TYR A 43 -10.52 -6.60 -2.35
CA TYR A 43 -9.28 -7.33 -2.60
C TYR A 43 -8.11 -6.39 -2.35
N PRO A 44 -7.26 -6.68 -1.34
CA PRO A 44 -6.05 -5.90 -1.11
C PRO A 44 -5.14 -5.94 -2.32
N LYS A 45 -4.29 -4.93 -2.44
CA LYS A 45 -3.23 -4.91 -3.45
C LYS A 45 -1.89 -4.67 -2.80
N LYS A 46 -0.84 -5.17 -3.40
CA LYS A 46 0.54 -4.85 -3.02
C LYS A 46 1.40 -4.62 -4.24
N GLY A 47 2.55 -4.00 -4.03
CA GLY A 47 3.49 -3.75 -5.10
C GLY A 47 4.75 -3.08 -4.62
N GLU A 48 5.55 -2.60 -5.58
CA GLU A 48 6.78 -1.86 -5.33
C GLU A 48 6.85 -0.68 -6.30
N LEU A 49 7.32 0.46 -5.80
CA LEU A 49 7.76 1.58 -6.63
C LEU A 49 9.28 1.53 -6.76
N GLN A 50 9.78 1.68 -7.98
CA GLN A 50 11.20 1.73 -8.27
C GLN A 50 11.57 3.10 -8.85
N PHE A 51 12.40 3.83 -8.10
CA PHE A 51 12.85 5.17 -8.44
C PHE A 51 14.17 5.13 -9.21
N ALA A 52 14.44 6.18 -9.99
CA ALA A 52 15.66 6.29 -10.82
C ALA A 52 16.97 6.23 -10.01
N ASN A 53 16.94 6.62 -8.73
CA ASN A 53 18.09 6.57 -7.82
C ASN A 53 18.29 5.18 -7.17
N GLY A 54 17.58 4.15 -7.62
CA GLY A 54 17.66 2.79 -7.09
C GLY A 54 16.87 2.56 -5.81
N TYR A 55 16.27 3.59 -5.22
CA TYR A 55 15.36 3.43 -4.09
C TYR A 55 14.13 2.62 -4.52
N LYS A 56 13.74 1.68 -3.66
CA LYS A 56 12.57 0.82 -3.83
C LYS A 56 11.65 1.04 -2.64
N LEU A 57 10.36 1.22 -2.92
CA LEU A 57 9.34 1.44 -1.91
C LEU A 57 8.24 0.39 -2.04
N PRO A 58 8.22 -0.65 -1.18
CA PRO A 58 7.09 -1.56 -1.12
C PRO A 58 5.84 -0.80 -0.65
N PHE A 59 4.69 -1.17 -1.20
CA PHE A 59 3.42 -0.58 -0.78
C PHE A 59 2.30 -1.62 -0.68
N TYR A 60 1.32 -1.26 0.14
CA TYR A 60 0.08 -2.00 0.33
C TYR A 60 -1.11 -1.06 0.11
N MET A 61 -2.14 -1.52 -0.59
CA MET A 61 -3.40 -0.80 -0.73
C MET A 61 -4.48 -1.51 0.08
N ILE A 62 -5.11 -0.78 0.98
CA ILE A 62 -6.19 -1.26 1.83
C ILE A 62 -7.52 -0.58 1.48
N HIS A 63 -8.64 -1.12 1.95
CA HIS A 63 -9.92 -0.43 1.83
C HIS A 63 -9.85 0.93 2.53
N HIS A 64 -10.44 1.94 1.91
CA HIS A 64 -10.54 3.27 2.51
C HIS A 64 -11.31 3.22 3.84
N THR A 65 -10.97 4.02 4.84
CA THR A 65 -11.55 3.95 6.20
C THR A 65 -13.00 4.48 6.30
N SER A 66 -13.68 4.67 5.17
CA SER A 66 -15.09 5.06 5.08
C SER A 66 -16.05 3.89 5.29
N LEU A 67 -17.33 4.06 4.91
CA LEU A 67 -18.36 3.02 5.00
C LEU A 67 -17.88 1.68 4.45
N GLY A 68 -18.12 0.61 5.22
CA GLY A 68 -17.70 -0.74 4.88
C GLY A 68 -16.25 -1.08 5.25
N TYR A 69 -15.54 -0.19 5.95
CA TYR A 69 -14.24 -0.54 6.52
C TYR A 69 -14.39 -1.41 7.79
N SER A 70 -13.61 -2.49 7.88
CA SER A 70 -13.54 -3.33 9.09
C SER A 70 -12.14 -3.23 9.69
N PRO A 71 -11.93 -2.42 10.75
CA PRO A 71 -10.61 -2.17 11.30
C PRO A 71 -9.84 -3.45 11.66
N GLN A 72 -10.49 -4.40 12.34
CA GLN A 72 -9.82 -5.63 12.78
C GLN A 72 -9.35 -6.47 11.59
N LEU A 73 -10.18 -6.66 10.57
CA LEU A 73 -9.82 -7.49 9.42
C LEU A 73 -8.65 -6.87 8.61
N TRP A 74 -8.61 -5.55 8.50
CA TRP A 74 -7.51 -4.86 7.83
C TRP A 74 -6.25 -4.80 8.68
N TYR A 75 -6.39 -4.70 10.01
CA TYR A 75 -5.28 -4.85 10.95
C TYR A 75 -4.66 -6.25 10.85
N ASP A 76 -5.46 -7.30 10.90
CA ASP A 76 -4.99 -8.69 10.82
C ASP A 76 -4.21 -8.94 9.51
N PHE A 77 -4.71 -8.39 8.41
CA PHE A 77 -4.02 -8.43 7.12
C PHE A 77 -2.68 -7.69 7.11
N LEU A 78 -2.66 -6.45 7.61
CA LEU A 78 -1.41 -5.68 7.68
C LEU A 78 -0.42 -6.33 8.64
N ASN A 79 -0.88 -6.91 9.74
CA ASN A 79 -0.02 -7.59 10.71
C ASN A 79 0.58 -8.88 10.12
N LYS A 80 -0.15 -9.55 9.22
CA LYS A 80 0.37 -10.69 8.45
C LYS A 80 1.42 -10.26 7.42
N GLU A 81 1.21 -9.17 6.69
CA GLU A 81 2.12 -8.76 5.61
C GLU A 81 3.32 -7.90 6.06
N ILE A 82 3.14 -7.05 7.07
CA ILE A 82 4.13 -6.08 7.58
C ILE A 82 4.10 -5.97 9.13
N PRO A 83 4.34 -7.08 9.86
CA PRO A 83 4.20 -7.12 11.32
C PRO A 83 5.06 -6.08 12.05
N GLU A 84 6.27 -5.81 11.56
CA GLU A 84 7.17 -4.82 12.16
C GLU A 84 6.60 -3.39 12.07
N VAL A 85 5.95 -3.06 10.95
CA VAL A 85 5.31 -1.75 10.75
C VAL A 85 4.07 -1.63 11.64
N VAL A 86 3.25 -2.68 11.72
CA VAL A 86 2.06 -2.68 12.60
C VAL A 86 2.48 -2.54 14.06
N SER A 87 3.46 -3.33 14.51
CA SER A 87 4.00 -3.21 15.87
C SER A 87 4.61 -1.84 16.17
N PHE A 88 5.16 -1.15 15.17
CA PHE A 88 5.61 0.23 15.32
C PHE A 88 4.45 1.22 15.46
N LEU A 89 3.36 1.04 14.71
CA LEU A 89 2.18 1.91 14.74
C LEU A 89 1.33 1.76 16.00
N ASP A 90 1.40 0.61 16.68
CA ASP A 90 0.70 0.36 17.95
C ASP A 90 1.38 1.00 19.17
N LYS A 91 2.55 1.62 19.01
CA LYS A 91 3.30 2.30 20.07
C LYS A 91 2.91 3.78 20.20
#